data_AF-A0A6M2A5V3-F1
#
_entry.id   AF-A0A6M2A5V3-F1
#
_cell.length_a   1.000
_cell.length_b   1.000
_cell.length_c   1.000
_cell.angle_alpha   90.00
_cell.angle_beta   90.00
_cell.angle_gamma   90.00
#
_symmetry.space_group_name_H-M   'P 1'
#
loop_
_entity.id
_entity.type
_entity.pdbx_description
1 polymer ?
#
loop_
_entity_poly.entity_id
_entity_poly.type
_entity_poly.pdbx_seq_one_letter_code
_entity_poly.pdbx_strand_id
1 'polypeptide(L)'
;MYKKLALIATLVIAHLLCAESKQDCSSHFQFKREEMPFGIQRQNMILINENTQPKTIGSVAIISSEQFCIFDSPIFANIDKNTLPPEVAELYSLTSIIKKELTTSLEQVVILGDLYIDPKFRGQGYAQLLIQNICKEIFTTTQTNFIIVAPNPFEYENNLQIPLRGTPNYEEKKERLVKLYQRNGFVPCKNDVSFMYLEKK
;
A
#
# COMPACT_ATOMS: atom_id res chain seq x y z
N MET A 1 -48.33 7.48 16.00
CA MET A 1 -48.21 6.08 15.56
C MET A 1 -47.27 5.93 14.34
N TYR A 2 -46.16 6.69 14.27
CA TYR A 2 -45.25 6.72 13.10
C TYR A 2 -43.76 6.47 13.45
N LYS A 3 -43.45 5.89 14.61
CA LYS A 3 -42.06 5.57 15.00
C LYS A 3 -41.60 4.14 14.65
N LYS A 4 -42.46 3.29 14.08
CA LYS A 4 -42.12 1.91 13.70
C LYS A 4 -41.77 1.70 12.21
N LEU A 5 -42.05 2.68 11.34
CA LEU A 5 -41.72 2.58 9.90
C LEU A 5 -40.31 3.09 9.56
N ALA A 6 -39.72 3.98 10.37
CA ALA A 6 -38.36 4.46 10.16
C ALA A 6 -37.30 3.37 10.45
N LEU A 7 -37.57 2.45 11.40
CA LEU A 7 -36.61 1.41 11.78
C LEU A 7 -36.50 0.28 10.72
N ILE A 8 -37.56 0.05 9.94
CA ILE A 8 -37.56 -0.96 8.87
C ILE A 8 -36.88 -0.40 7.61
N ALA A 9 -37.02 0.90 7.33
CA ALA A 9 -36.31 1.55 6.22
C ALA A 9 -34.79 1.62 6.44
N THR A 10 -34.32 1.79 7.68
CA THR A 10 -32.88 1.76 8.00
C THR A 10 -32.30 0.33 7.96
N LEU A 11 -33.09 -0.70 8.29
CA LEU A 11 -32.63 -2.09 8.22
C LEU A 11 -32.52 -2.62 6.78
N VAL A 12 -33.36 -2.12 5.86
CA VAL A 12 -33.32 -2.51 4.43
C VAL A 12 -32.15 -1.83 3.70
N ILE A 13 -31.75 -0.61 4.09
CA ILE A 13 -30.55 0.04 3.53
C ILE A 13 -29.26 -0.58 4.08
N ALA A 14 -29.27 -1.09 5.32
CA ALA A 14 -28.13 -1.85 5.86
C ALA A 14 -27.95 -3.22 5.19
N HIS A 15 -29.01 -3.87 4.72
CA HIS A 15 -28.91 -5.12 3.95
C HIS A 15 -28.56 -4.92 2.46
N LEU A 16 -28.75 -3.71 1.91
CA LEU A 16 -28.32 -3.35 0.56
C LEU A 16 -26.85 -2.90 0.47
N LEU A 17 -26.21 -2.59 1.61
CA LEU A 17 -24.76 -2.35 1.72
C LEU A 17 -23.98 -3.57 2.24
N CYS A 18 -24.68 -4.64 2.60
CA CYS A 18 -24.14 -5.95 2.99
C CYS A 18 -24.49 -7.04 1.96
N ALA A 19 -24.52 -6.68 0.67
CA ALA A 19 -24.27 -7.68 -0.36
C ALA A 19 -22.77 -8.01 -0.32
N GLU A 20 -22.40 -8.84 0.67
CA GLU A 20 -21.30 -9.78 0.48
C GLU A 20 -21.69 -10.63 -0.72
N SER A 21 -21.29 -10.19 -1.92
CA SER A 21 -21.14 -11.12 -3.01
C SER A 21 -20.05 -12.09 -2.59
N LYS A 22 -20.44 -13.19 -1.94
CA LYS A 22 -19.73 -14.45 -2.00
C LYS A 22 -19.83 -14.99 -3.44
N GLN A 23 -19.35 -14.20 -4.39
CA GLN A 23 -18.88 -14.76 -5.63
C GLN A 23 -17.49 -15.25 -5.28
N ASP A 24 -17.30 -16.57 -5.32
CA ASP A 24 -16.00 -17.20 -5.15
C ASP A 24 -15.10 -16.72 -6.31
N CYS A 25 -14.50 -15.55 -6.12
CA CYS A 25 -13.62 -14.91 -7.07
C CYS A 25 -12.22 -15.56 -7.06
N SER A 26 -12.04 -16.76 -6.49
CA SER A 26 -10.71 -17.37 -6.37
C SER A 26 -10.29 -18.17 -7.61
N SER A 27 -11.22 -18.56 -8.49
CA SER A 27 -10.94 -19.46 -9.62
C SER A 27 -10.56 -18.78 -10.94
N HIS A 28 -10.57 -17.44 -11.01
CA HIS A 28 -10.37 -16.68 -12.26
C HIS A 28 -9.25 -15.63 -12.20
N PHE A 29 -8.57 -15.52 -11.07
CA PHE A 29 -7.57 -14.49 -10.86
C PHE A 29 -6.23 -15.16 -10.55
N GLN A 30 -5.18 -14.65 -11.17
CA GLN A 30 -3.82 -15.13 -10.96
C GLN A 30 -2.96 -13.98 -10.44
N PHE A 31 -1.98 -14.34 -9.61
CA PHE A 31 -0.92 -13.42 -9.21
C PHE A 31 0.33 -13.74 -10.01
N LYS A 32 0.90 -12.72 -10.64
CA LYS A 32 2.15 -12.83 -11.38
C LYS A 32 3.21 -11.95 -10.74
N ARG A 33 4.42 -12.49 -10.56
CA ARG A 33 5.60 -11.69 -10.25
C ARG A 33 6.32 -11.29 -11.54
N GLU A 34 6.69 -10.04 -11.65
CA GLU A 34 7.52 -9.53 -12.73
C GLU A 34 8.70 -8.75 -12.15
N GLU A 35 9.91 -9.04 -12.65
CA GLU A 35 11.10 -8.26 -12.35
C GLU A 35 11.16 -7.05 -13.30
N MET A 36 11.46 -5.88 -12.76
CA MET A 36 11.57 -4.67 -13.57
C MET A 36 12.97 -4.57 -14.20
N PRO A 37 13.08 -4.31 -15.52
CA PRO A 37 14.32 -4.46 -16.27
C PRO A 37 15.39 -3.38 -16.02
N PHE A 38 15.16 -2.37 -15.17
CA PHE A 38 16.12 -1.27 -14.97
C PHE A 38 16.17 -0.77 -13.52
N GLY A 39 17.36 -0.83 -12.91
CA GLY A 39 17.78 -0.11 -11.69
C GLY A 39 16.94 -0.38 -10.44
N ILE A 40 17.60 -0.76 -9.34
CA ILE A 40 16.97 -1.25 -8.09
C ILE A 40 16.27 -2.60 -8.35
N GLN A 41 16.56 -3.63 -7.55
CA GLN A 41 15.82 -4.90 -7.60
C GLN A 41 14.39 -4.62 -7.12
N ARG A 42 13.53 -4.23 -8.07
CA ARG A 42 12.11 -3.99 -7.88
C ARG A 42 11.35 -5.12 -8.54
N GLN A 43 10.47 -5.72 -7.77
CA GLN A 43 9.52 -6.70 -8.26
C GLN A 43 8.13 -6.06 -8.25
N ASN A 44 7.29 -6.44 -9.20
CA ASN A 44 5.87 -6.13 -9.14
C ASN A 44 5.10 -7.43 -8.92
N MET A 45 4.10 -7.36 -8.05
CA MET A 45 3.07 -8.39 -7.95
C MET A 45 1.81 -7.87 -8.62
N ILE A 46 1.31 -8.63 -9.59
CA ILE A 46 0.25 -8.21 -10.50
C ILE A 46 -0.93 -9.17 -10.34
N LEU A 47 -2.12 -8.61 -10.12
CA LEU A 47 -3.39 -9.33 -10.15
C LEU A 47 -3.94 -9.30 -11.59
N ILE A 48 -4.09 -10.45 -12.20
CA ILE A 48 -4.58 -10.61 -13.58
C ILE A 48 -5.85 -11.46 -13.64
N ASN A 49 -6.72 -11.16 -14.60
CA ASN A 49 -7.84 -12.00 -15.01
C ASN A 49 -7.93 -12.01 -16.54
N GLU A 50 -7.59 -13.15 -17.15
CA GLU A 50 -7.52 -13.30 -18.60
C GLU A 50 -8.88 -13.13 -19.30
N ASN A 51 -9.98 -13.27 -18.55
CA ASN A 51 -11.35 -13.18 -19.06
C ASN A 51 -11.88 -11.74 -19.06
N THR A 52 -11.05 -10.75 -18.72
CA THR A 52 -11.45 -9.34 -18.61
C THR A 52 -10.58 -8.42 -19.46
N GLN A 53 -11.13 -7.23 -19.79
CA GLN A 53 -10.39 -6.18 -20.48
C GLN A 53 -10.49 -4.84 -19.70
N PRO A 54 -9.38 -4.36 -19.10
CA PRO A 54 -8.01 -4.87 -19.22
C PRO A 54 -7.76 -6.15 -18.42
N LYS A 55 -6.77 -6.96 -18.85
CA LYS A 55 -6.38 -8.19 -18.15
C LYS A 55 -5.77 -7.92 -16.78
N THR A 56 -4.98 -6.85 -16.68
CA THR A 56 -4.39 -6.40 -15.42
C THR A 56 -5.43 -5.64 -14.61
N ILE A 57 -5.74 -6.15 -13.43
CA ILE A 57 -6.68 -5.52 -12.51
C ILE A 57 -5.95 -4.56 -11.58
N GLY A 58 -4.76 -4.96 -11.14
CA GLY A 58 -3.96 -4.18 -10.22
C GLY A 58 -2.53 -4.66 -10.14
N SER A 59 -1.67 -3.80 -9.63
CA SER A 59 -0.27 -4.08 -9.38
C SER A 59 0.20 -3.38 -8.11
N VAL A 60 1.17 -3.98 -7.46
CA VAL A 60 1.87 -3.38 -6.34
C VAL A 60 3.36 -3.64 -6.47
N ALA A 61 4.15 -2.60 -6.24
CA ALA A 61 5.59 -2.70 -6.25
C ALA A 61 6.14 -3.20 -4.92
N ILE A 62 7.17 -4.04 -5.01
CA ILE A 62 7.91 -4.63 -3.90
C ILE A 62 9.35 -4.15 -4.01
N ILE A 63 9.84 -3.52 -2.95
CA ILE A 63 11.18 -2.91 -2.91
C ILE A 63 11.90 -3.44 -1.67
N SER A 64 13.05 -4.09 -1.87
CA SER A 64 13.93 -4.47 -0.76
C SER A 64 14.52 -3.21 -0.11
N SER A 65 14.43 -3.08 1.22
CA SER A 65 14.88 -1.87 1.90
C SER A 65 16.40 -1.76 2.03
N GLU A 66 17.14 -2.87 1.83
CA GLU A 66 18.61 -2.89 1.82
C GLU A 66 19.21 -1.91 0.80
N GLN A 67 18.45 -1.59 -0.25
CA GLN A 67 18.83 -0.67 -1.32
C GLN A 67 18.95 0.78 -0.82
N PHE A 68 18.42 1.07 0.36
CA PHE A 68 18.47 2.37 1.02
C PHE A 68 19.59 2.45 2.06
N CYS A 69 20.51 1.48 2.12
CA CYS A 69 21.62 1.44 3.09
C CYS A 69 22.53 2.68 3.04
N ILE A 70 22.61 3.40 1.92
CA ILE A 70 23.35 4.65 1.84
C ILE A 70 22.81 5.70 2.82
N PHE A 71 21.49 5.73 3.03
CA PHE A 71 20.82 6.66 3.96
C PHE A 71 20.94 6.25 5.42
N ASP A 72 21.62 5.14 5.69
CA ASP A 72 22.02 4.71 7.03
C ASP A 72 23.39 5.28 7.45
N SER A 73 24.06 6.00 6.56
CA SER A 73 25.35 6.61 6.86
C SER A 73 25.23 7.68 7.97
N PRO A 74 26.17 7.70 8.94
CA PRO A 74 26.24 8.74 9.97
C PRO A 74 26.32 10.16 9.41
N ILE A 75 26.75 10.33 8.15
CA ILE A 75 26.82 11.64 7.50
C ILE A 75 25.46 12.35 7.49
N PHE A 76 24.36 11.61 7.30
CA PHE A 76 23.01 12.18 7.27
C PHE A 76 22.53 12.68 8.64
N ALA A 77 23.19 12.29 9.74
CA ALA A 77 22.92 12.87 11.05
C ALA A 77 23.49 14.29 11.20
N ASN A 78 24.49 14.67 10.39
CA ASN A 78 25.18 15.96 10.45
C ASN A 78 24.71 16.93 9.35
N ILE A 79 23.89 16.48 8.40
CA ILE A 79 23.33 17.33 7.36
C ILE A 79 22.09 18.06 7.91
N ASP A 80 21.99 19.36 7.65
CA ASP A 80 20.75 20.09 7.92
C ASP A 80 19.63 19.52 7.05
N LYS A 81 18.65 18.88 7.70
CA LYS A 81 17.54 18.19 7.05
C LYS A 81 16.69 19.12 6.18
N ASN A 82 16.66 20.43 6.46
CA ASN A 82 15.91 21.40 5.68
C ASN A 82 16.55 21.68 4.30
N THR A 83 17.80 21.25 4.11
CA THR A 83 18.54 21.40 2.85
C THR A 83 18.47 20.16 1.96
N LEU A 84 17.94 19.05 2.47
CA LEU A 84 17.81 17.82 1.71
C LEU A 84 16.65 17.94 0.70
N PRO A 85 16.82 17.41 -0.52
CA PRO A 85 15.70 17.18 -1.42
C PRO A 85 14.60 16.36 -0.71
N PRO A 86 13.31 16.63 -0.95
CA PRO A 86 12.21 15.94 -0.29
C PRO A 86 12.30 14.41 -0.36
N GLU A 87 12.72 13.87 -1.50
CA GLU A 87 12.87 12.43 -1.74
C GLU A 87 13.98 11.84 -0.85
N VAL A 88 15.08 12.57 -0.67
CA VAL A 88 16.19 12.16 0.20
C VAL A 88 15.77 12.23 1.67
N ALA A 89 15.05 13.28 2.05
CA ALA A 89 14.53 13.43 3.42
C ALA A 89 13.55 12.30 3.78
N GLU A 90 12.69 11.87 2.85
CA GLU A 90 11.75 10.76 3.04
C GLU A 90 12.49 9.43 3.21
N LEU A 91 13.47 9.13 2.34
CA LEU A 91 14.27 7.91 2.44
C LEU A 91 15.12 7.86 3.71
N TYR A 92 15.70 8.99 4.13
CA TYR A 92 16.40 9.08 5.41
C TYR A 92 15.46 8.90 6.61
N SER A 93 14.25 9.45 6.56
CA SER A 93 13.26 9.27 7.62
C SER A 93 12.85 7.81 7.74
N LEU A 94 12.66 7.13 6.60
CA LEU A 94 12.38 5.70 6.53
C LEU A 94 13.48 4.84 7.16
N THR A 95 14.75 5.06 6.84
CA THR A 95 15.85 4.31 7.48
C THR A 95 15.93 4.58 8.98
N SER A 96 15.63 5.81 9.42
CA SER A 96 15.54 6.14 10.85
C SER A 96 14.43 5.37 11.56
N ILE A 97 13.24 5.28 10.96
CA ILE A 97 12.11 4.51 11.50
C ILE A 97 12.49 3.04 11.66
N ILE A 98 13.05 2.43 10.61
CA ILE A 98 13.46 1.03 10.63
C ILE A 98 14.42 0.74 11.78
N LYS A 99 15.45 1.58 11.94
CA LYS A 99 16.47 1.37 12.96
C LYS A 99 16.04 1.71 14.38
N LYS A 100 15.36 2.84 14.56
CA LYS A 100 15.11 3.40 15.90
C LYS A 100 13.76 2.98 16.46
N GLU A 101 12.76 2.87 15.61
CA GLU A 101 11.41 2.52 16.04
C GLU A 101 11.17 1.02 15.95
N LEU A 102 11.41 0.43 14.78
CA LEU A 102 11.21 -1.00 14.56
C LEU A 102 12.36 -1.84 15.12
N THR A 103 13.48 -1.19 15.48
CA THR A 103 14.65 -1.82 16.11
C THR A 103 15.17 -3.03 15.31
N THR A 104 15.19 -2.90 13.98
CA THR A 104 15.52 -3.99 13.04
C THR A 104 16.52 -3.54 11.98
N SER A 105 17.04 -4.48 11.19
CA SER A 105 17.94 -4.20 10.08
C SER A 105 17.16 -4.00 8.77
N LEU A 106 17.79 -3.33 7.79
CA LEU A 106 17.18 -3.11 6.48
C LEU A 106 16.92 -4.44 5.73
N GLU A 107 17.72 -5.49 5.95
CA GLU A 107 17.49 -6.79 5.28
C GLU A 107 16.22 -7.49 5.77
N GLN A 108 15.69 -7.10 6.94
CA GLN A 108 14.48 -7.65 7.53
C GLN A 108 13.22 -6.83 7.18
N VAL A 109 13.34 -5.88 6.26
CA VAL A 109 12.24 -4.97 5.88
C VAL A 109 12.04 -4.92 4.37
N VAL A 110 10.78 -5.03 3.97
CA VAL A 110 10.32 -4.80 2.60
C VAL A 110 9.41 -3.58 2.57
N ILE A 111 9.50 -2.79 1.50
CA ILE A 111 8.64 -1.65 1.27
C ILE A 111 7.66 -1.96 0.14
N LEU A 112 6.37 -1.73 0.37
CA LEU A 112 5.40 -1.69 -0.72
C LEU A 112 5.39 -0.28 -1.31
N GLY A 113 5.71 -0.20 -2.60
CA GLY A 113 5.66 1.04 -3.37
C GLY A 113 4.27 1.26 -3.97
N ASP A 114 4.26 1.70 -5.22
CA ASP A 114 3.04 2.07 -5.94
C ASP A 114 2.01 0.95 -5.94
N LEU A 115 0.85 1.20 -5.32
CA LEU A 115 -0.35 0.37 -5.43
C LEU A 115 -1.28 0.98 -6.48
N TYR A 116 -1.47 0.27 -7.58
CA TYR A 116 -2.38 0.65 -8.65
C TYR A 116 -3.53 -0.35 -8.78
N ILE A 117 -4.74 0.18 -8.96
CA ILE A 117 -5.92 -0.58 -9.37
C ILE A 117 -6.52 0.13 -10.56
N ASP A 118 -6.75 -0.62 -11.63
CA ASP A 118 -7.38 -0.08 -12.83
C ASP A 118 -8.75 0.49 -12.47
N PRO A 119 -9.09 1.71 -12.96
CA PRO A 119 -10.33 2.40 -12.62
C PRO A 119 -11.59 1.54 -12.71
N LYS A 120 -11.68 0.61 -13.68
CA LYS A 120 -12.86 -0.25 -13.86
C LYS A 120 -13.09 -1.23 -12.71
N PHE A 121 -12.04 -1.57 -11.98
CA PHE A 121 -12.07 -2.54 -10.89
C PHE A 121 -12.02 -1.90 -9.50
N ARG A 122 -11.92 -0.57 -9.41
CA ARG A 122 -11.94 0.15 -8.12
C ARG A 122 -13.28 -0.06 -7.42
N GLY A 123 -13.24 -0.10 -6.08
CA GLY A 123 -14.43 -0.32 -5.25
C GLY A 123 -14.89 -1.77 -5.11
N GLN A 124 -14.26 -2.72 -5.83
CA GLN A 124 -14.64 -4.14 -5.82
C GLN A 124 -13.77 -5.01 -4.88
N GLY A 125 -12.97 -4.39 -4.00
CA GLY A 125 -12.15 -5.10 -3.01
C GLY A 125 -10.80 -5.62 -3.52
N TYR A 126 -10.47 -5.51 -4.80
CA TYR A 126 -9.20 -6.04 -5.34
C TYR A 126 -7.94 -5.43 -4.73
N ALA A 127 -7.98 -4.16 -4.29
CA ALA A 127 -6.86 -3.55 -3.57
C ALA A 127 -6.55 -4.30 -2.27
N GLN A 128 -7.59 -4.62 -1.50
CA GLN A 128 -7.47 -5.37 -0.26
C GLN A 128 -6.97 -6.78 -0.54
N LEU A 129 -7.54 -7.46 -1.53
CA LEU A 129 -7.11 -8.81 -1.93
C LEU A 129 -5.63 -8.82 -2.31
N LEU A 130 -5.17 -7.84 -3.10
CA LEU A 130 -3.77 -7.72 -3.52
C LEU A 130 -2.84 -7.49 -2.33
N ILE A 131 -3.17 -6.55 -1.42
CA ILE A 131 -2.40 -6.28 -0.19
C ILE A 131 -2.29 -7.53 0.69
N GLN A 132 -3.38 -8.28 0.89
CA GLN A 132 -3.36 -9.47 1.74
C GLN A 132 -2.46 -10.56 1.16
N ASN A 133 -2.59 -10.83 -0.15
CA ASN A 133 -1.81 -11.87 -0.80
C ASN A 133 -0.33 -11.50 -0.83
N ILE A 134 0.02 -10.25 -1.17
CA ILE A 134 1.43 -9.84 -1.22
C ILE A 134 2.07 -9.91 0.16
N CYS A 135 1.39 -9.47 1.22
CA CYS A 135 1.95 -9.50 2.56
C CYS A 135 2.19 -10.95 3.02
N LYS A 136 1.21 -11.83 2.79
CA LYS A 136 1.36 -13.26 3.07
C LYS A 136 2.53 -13.86 2.31
N GLU A 137 2.66 -13.52 1.03
CA GLU A 137 3.70 -14.03 0.16
C GLU A 137 5.10 -13.55 0.59
N ILE A 138 5.26 -12.27 0.89
CA ILE A 138 6.52 -11.71 1.41
C ILE A 138 6.93 -12.43 2.70
N PHE A 139 6.03 -12.52 3.69
CA PHE A 139 6.37 -13.13 4.98
C PHE A 139 6.64 -14.63 4.92
N THR A 140 6.07 -15.33 3.93
CA THR A 140 6.28 -16.79 3.76
C THR A 140 7.50 -17.12 2.91
N THR A 141 7.87 -16.25 1.97
CA THR A 141 8.96 -16.52 1.01
C THR A 141 10.28 -15.82 1.33
N THR A 142 10.29 -14.91 2.29
CA THR A 142 11.49 -14.13 2.67
C THR A 142 11.74 -14.15 4.19
N GLN A 143 12.93 -13.73 4.60
CA GLN A 143 13.29 -13.55 6.02
C GLN A 143 12.83 -12.20 6.60
N THR A 144 11.89 -11.53 5.91
CA THR A 144 11.35 -10.24 6.29
C THR A 144 10.51 -10.34 7.58
N ASN A 145 10.73 -9.39 8.50
CA ASN A 145 9.93 -9.22 9.72
C ASN A 145 8.90 -8.10 9.59
N PHE A 146 9.18 -7.08 8.77
CA PHE A 146 8.29 -5.93 8.60
C PHE A 146 8.04 -5.59 7.13
N ILE A 147 6.81 -5.19 6.84
CA ILE A 147 6.43 -4.58 5.58
C ILE A 147 6.05 -3.13 5.86
N ILE A 148 6.69 -2.18 5.19
CA ILE A 148 6.43 -0.74 5.35
C ILE A 148 5.73 -0.19 4.11
N VAL A 149 4.81 0.74 4.31
CA VAL A 149 4.15 1.51 3.25
C VAL A 149 4.20 3.00 3.59
N ALA A 150 4.25 3.84 2.56
CA ALA A 150 4.01 5.28 2.66
C ALA A 150 2.73 5.62 1.89
N PRO A 151 1.56 5.73 2.55
CA PRO A 151 0.29 5.99 1.88
C PRO A 151 0.28 7.37 1.21
N ASN A 152 0.57 7.40 -0.10
CA ASN A 152 0.59 8.62 -0.88
C ASN A 152 -0.24 8.44 -2.16
N PRO A 153 -1.40 9.11 -2.28
CA PRO A 153 -2.28 8.93 -3.42
C PRO A 153 -1.71 9.58 -4.69
N PHE A 154 -1.85 8.88 -5.82
CA PHE A 154 -1.51 9.32 -7.16
C PHE A 154 -2.59 8.86 -8.15
N GLU A 155 -2.57 9.37 -9.37
CA GLU A 155 -3.33 8.84 -10.50
C GLU A 155 -2.39 8.62 -11.70
N TYR A 156 -2.86 7.87 -12.70
CA TYR A 156 -2.15 7.78 -13.98
C TYR A 156 -2.89 8.60 -15.04
N GLU A 157 -2.15 9.49 -15.70
CA GLU A 157 -2.62 10.23 -16.85
C GLU A 157 -1.57 10.09 -17.97
N ASN A 158 -1.98 9.67 -19.16
CA ASN A 158 -1.08 9.49 -20.31
C ASN A 158 0.16 8.62 -20.00
N ASN A 159 -0.02 7.52 -19.26
CA ASN A 159 1.03 6.61 -18.79
C ASN A 159 2.07 7.25 -17.84
N LEU A 160 1.78 8.43 -17.30
CA LEU A 160 2.60 9.09 -16.30
C LEU A 160 1.91 9.03 -14.94
N GLN A 161 2.69 8.75 -13.91
CA GLN A 161 2.22 8.83 -12.54
C GLN A 161 2.16 10.30 -12.13
N ILE A 162 0.98 10.75 -11.71
CA ILE A 162 0.73 12.11 -11.25
C ILE A 162 0.45 12.06 -9.74
N PRO A 163 1.39 12.50 -8.89
CA PRO A 163 1.15 12.64 -7.46
C PRO A 163 -0.01 13.61 -7.21
N LEU A 164 -0.92 13.27 -6.29
CA LEU A 164 -2.05 14.15 -5.98
C LEU A 164 -1.73 15.20 -4.91
N ARG A 165 -0.48 15.28 -4.42
CA ARG A 165 -0.07 16.22 -3.38
C ARG A 165 -0.35 17.65 -3.82
N GLY A 166 -1.07 18.42 -2.99
CA GLY A 166 -1.47 19.79 -3.30
C GLY A 166 -2.76 19.93 -4.11
N THR A 167 -3.41 18.82 -4.51
CA THR A 167 -4.74 18.85 -5.13
C THR A 167 -5.85 18.90 -4.08
N PRO A 168 -7.06 19.42 -4.39
CA PRO A 168 -8.17 19.53 -3.43
C PRO A 168 -8.61 18.19 -2.80
N ASN A 169 -8.41 17.08 -3.52
CA ASN A 169 -8.87 15.75 -3.10
C ASN A 169 -7.76 14.92 -2.43
N TYR A 170 -6.58 15.51 -2.20
CA TYR A 170 -5.42 14.80 -1.66
C TYR A 170 -5.71 14.17 -0.30
N GLU A 171 -6.16 14.97 0.66
CA GLU A 171 -6.37 14.54 2.04
C GLU A 171 -7.44 13.46 2.15
N GLU A 172 -8.56 13.60 1.44
CA GLU A 172 -9.62 12.59 1.41
C GLU A 172 -9.10 11.25 0.86
N LYS A 173 -8.38 11.28 -0.26
CA LYS A 173 -7.83 10.06 -0.87
C LYS A 173 -6.74 9.44 0.01
N LYS A 174 -5.91 10.26 0.65
CA LYS A 174 -4.88 9.81 1.60
C LYS A 174 -5.52 9.11 2.79
N GLU A 175 -6.56 9.69 3.38
CA GLU A 175 -7.28 9.08 4.50
C GLU A 175 -7.90 7.74 4.11
N ARG A 176 -8.49 7.65 2.92
CA ARG A 176 -9.04 6.38 2.39
C ARG A 176 -7.97 5.31 2.20
N LEU A 177 -6.79 5.69 1.71
CA LEU A 177 -5.66 4.79 1.53
C LEU A 177 -5.09 4.32 2.88
N VAL A 178 -4.94 5.22 3.85
CA VAL A 178 -4.56 4.89 5.24
C VAL A 178 -5.54 3.88 5.84
N LYS A 179 -6.86 4.12 5.73
CA LYS A 179 -7.89 3.19 6.22
C LYS A 179 -7.83 1.83 5.53
N LEU A 180 -7.52 1.79 4.23
CA LEU A 180 -7.32 0.53 3.52
C LEU A 180 -6.17 -0.28 4.12
N TYR A 181 -5.00 0.34 4.37
CA TYR A 181 -3.87 -0.35 4.99
C TYR A 181 -4.17 -0.76 6.43
N GLN A 182 -4.82 0.10 7.24
CA GLN A 182 -5.20 -0.23 8.61
C GLN A 182 -6.12 -1.46 8.70
N ARG A 183 -7.09 -1.59 7.79
CA ARG A 183 -7.96 -2.78 7.69
C ARG A 183 -7.20 -4.05 7.35
N ASN A 184 -6.00 -3.93 6.78
CA ASN A 184 -5.09 -5.04 6.50
C ASN A 184 -4.02 -5.23 7.59
N GLY A 185 -4.21 -4.61 8.77
CA GLY A 185 -3.36 -4.82 9.94
C GLY A 185 -2.15 -3.89 10.02
N PHE A 186 -1.98 -2.96 9.08
CA PHE A 186 -0.90 -1.97 9.16
C PHE A 186 -1.18 -0.97 10.27
N VAL A 187 -0.15 -0.58 11.00
CA VAL A 187 -0.20 0.43 12.06
C VAL A 187 0.67 1.63 11.69
N PRO A 188 0.25 2.87 11.99
CA PRO A 188 1.09 4.05 11.77
C PRO A 188 2.37 4.01 12.61
N CYS A 189 3.49 4.47 12.05
CA CYS A 189 4.71 4.69 12.82
C CYS A 189 4.51 5.86 13.81
N LYS A 190 5.09 5.77 15.00
CA LYS A 190 4.98 6.75 16.07
C LYS A 190 5.75 8.03 15.77
N ASN A 191 6.94 7.88 15.19
CA ASN A 191 7.83 9.02 14.95
C ASN A 191 7.54 9.75 13.63
N ASP A 192 6.85 9.10 12.70
CA ASP A 192 6.41 9.71 11.44
C ASP A 192 5.15 9.01 10.92
N VAL A 193 4.01 9.67 11.10
CA VAL A 193 2.69 9.16 10.70
C VAL A 193 2.49 9.07 9.19
N SER A 194 3.46 9.53 8.40
CA SER A 194 3.48 9.35 6.94
C SER A 194 3.75 7.90 6.53
N PHE A 195 4.35 7.11 7.43
CA PHE A 195 4.63 5.70 7.21
C PHE A 195 3.73 4.82 8.08
N MET A 196 3.48 3.62 7.56
CA MET A 196 2.80 2.56 8.29
C MET A 196 3.56 1.26 8.11
N TYR A 197 3.47 0.36 9.08
CA TYR A 197 4.11 -0.94 9.01
C TYR A 197 3.16 -2.07 9.38
N LEU A 198 3.44 -3.26 8.84
CA LEU A 198 2.85 -4.52 9.23
C LEU A 198 3.97 -5.43 9.74
N GLU A 199 3.80 -6.00 10.93
CA GLU A 199 4.73 -6.92 11.54
C GLU A 199 4.34 -8.38 11.26
N LYS A 200 5.33 -9.23 10.99
CA LYS A 200 5.16 -10.67 10.85
C LYS A 200 4.71 -11.26 12.18
N LYS A 201 3.56 -11.93 12.17
CA LYS A 201 3.00 -12.65 13.33
C LYS A 201 3.54 -14.07 13.44
#